data_AF-A0A934QUH5-F1
#
_entry.id   AF-A0A934QUH5-F1
#
_cell.length_a   1.000
_cell.length_b   1.000
_cell.length_c   1.000
_cell.angle_alpha   90.00
_cell.angle_beta   90.00
_cell.angle_gamma   90.00
#
_symmetry.space_group_name_H-M   'P 1'
#
loop_
_entity.id
_entity.type
_entity.pdbx_description
1 polymer ?
#
loop_
_entity_poly.entity_id
_entity_poly.type
_entity_poly.pdbx_seq_one_letter_code
_entity_poly.pdbx_strand_id
1 'polypeptide(L)' 'MHEIQAIITAANTEYQRFIATRPDRETRDAVSNAVKFLTADLRSAAALVATTQKGT' A
#
# COMPACT_ATOMS: atom_id res chain seq x y z
N MET A 1 -2.46 -4.99 -13.17
CA MET A 1 -1.15 -4.64 -12.57
C MET A 1 -0.94 -3.14 -12.41
N HIS A 2 -1.15 -2.33 -13.46
CA HIS A 2 -1.04 -0.87 -13.36
C HIS A 2 -1.93 -0.25 -12.27
N GLU A 3 -3.16 -0.76 -12.10
CA GLU A 3 -4.10 -0.30 -11.07
C GLU A 3 -3.61 -0.59 -9.64
N ILE A 4 -3.09 -1.80 -9.38
CA ILE A 4 -2.52 -2.16 -8.07
C ILE A 4 -1.34 -1.23 -7.73
N GLN A 5 -0.46 -0.97 -8.69
CA GLN A 5 0.64 -0.04 -8.49
C GLN A 5 0.14 1.40 -8.25
N ALA A 6 -0.91 1.83 -8.95
CA ALA A 6 -1.52 3.14 -8.75
C ALA A 6 -2.11 3.29 -7.33
N ILE A 7 -2.78 2.26 -6.81
CA ILE A 7 -3.32 2.24 -5.45
C ILE A 7 -2.18 2.32 -4.42
N ILE A 8 -1.11 1.54 -4.59
CA ILE A 8 0.06 1.60 -3.71
C ILE A 8 0.66 3.01 -3.71
N THR A 9 0.84 3.62 -4.88
CA THR A 9 1.38 4.98 -5.01
C THR A 9 0.47 6.01 -4.32
N ALA A 10 -0.85 5.91 -4.51
CA ALA A 10 -1.82 6.81 -3.89
C ALA A 10 -1.79 6.69 -2.36
N ALA A 11 -1.82 5.46 -1.82
CA ALA A 11 -1.77 5.22 -0.37
C ALA A 11 -0.50 5.79 0.28
N ASN A 12 0.66 5.62 -0.36
CA ASN A 12 1.92 6.19 0.14
C ASN A 12 1.93 7.71 0.04
N THR A 13 1.35 8.28 -1.02
CA THR A 13 1.26 9.74 -1.19
C THR A 13 0.40 10.37 -0.10
N GLU A 14 -0.77 9.79 0.18
CA GLU A 14 -1.65 10.26 1.24
C GLU A 14 -1.03 10.06 2.62
N TYR A 15 -0.28 8.98 2.85
CA TYR A 15 0.48 8.80 4.10
C TYR A 15 1.52 9.90 4.31
N GLN A 16 2.24 10.34 3.27
CA GLN A 16 3.18 11.46 3.38
C GLN A 16 2.47 12.77 3.72
N ARG A 17 1.31 13.03 3.09
CA ARG A 17 0.46 14.20 3.42
C ARG A 17 -0.02 14.15 4.86
N PHE A 18 -0.42 12.99 5.34
CA PHE A 18 -0.81 12.75 6.72
C PHE A 18 0.35 12.98 7.70
N ILE A 19 1.57 12.48 7.44
CA ILE A 19 2.73 12.76 8.31
C ILE A 19 3.01 14.26 8.40
N ALA A 20 2.83 15.00 7.30
CA ALA A 20 3.06 16.44 7.25
C ALA A 20 2.11 17.23 8.19
N THR A 21 0.97 16.68 8.58
CA THR A 21 0.07 17.29 9.58
C THR A 21 0.58 17.12 11.02
N ARG A 22 1.71 16.43 11.21
CA ARG A 22 2.34 16.14 12.51
C ARG A 22 1.40 15.43 13.49
N PRO A 23 0.82 14.27 13.12
CA PRO A 23 0.04 13.46 14.04
C PRO A 23 0.88 13.03 15.24
N ASP A 24 0.21 12.71 16.34
CA ASP A 24 0.88 12.10 17.49
C ASP A 24 1.49 10.73 17.09
N ARG A 25 2.40 10.25 17.94
CA ARG A 25 3.17 9.04 17.65
C ARG A 25 2.29 7.81 17.48
N GLU A 26 1.28 7.64 18.32
CA GLU A 26 0.43 6.45 18.29
C GLU A 26 -0.40 6.42 17.01
N THR A 27 -1.06 7.53 16.68
CA THR A 27 -1.81 7.67 15.43
C THR A 27 -0.91 7.49 14.21
N ARG A 28 0.29 8.07 14.23
CA ARG A 28 1.27 7.91 13.15
C ARG A 28 1.65 6.45 12.94
N ASP A 29 1.99 5.76 14.02
CA ASP A 29 2.47 4.38 13.97
C ASP A 29 1.34 3.43 13.53
N ALA A 30 0.09 3.66 13.98
CA ALA A 30 -1.09 2.92 13.55
C ALA A 30 -1.36 3.07 12.04
N VAL A 31 -1.37 4.31 11.54
CA VAL A 31 -1.59 4.57 10.10
C VAL A 31 -0.42 4.05 9.26
N SER A 32 0.82 4.16 9.75
CA SER A 32 2.00 3.59 9.11
C SER A 32 1.87 2.08 8.89
N ASN A 33 1.42 1.37 9.92
CA ASN A 33 1.23 -0.09 9.85
C ASN A 33 0.11 -0.45 8.87
N ALA A 34 -1.01 0.27 8.89
CA ALA A 34 -2.11 0.04 7.95
C ALA A 34 -1.66 0.19 6.48
N VAL A 35 -0.90 1.24 6.15
CA VAL A 35 -0.38 1.48 4.79
C VAL A 35 0.62 0.39 4.37
N LYS A 36 1.46 -0.09 5.30
CA LYS A 36 2.39 -1.19 5.05
C LYS A 36 1.66 -2.50 4.77
N PHE A 37 0.65 -2.86 5.56
CA PHE A 37 -0.15 -4.07 5.35
C PHE A 37 -0.90 -4.01 4.01
N LEU A 38 -1.58 -2.90 3.72
CA LEU A 38 -2.24 -2.70 2.43
C LEU A 38 -1.28 -2.88 1.25
N THR A 39 -0.08 -2.30 1.34
CA THR A 39 0.94 -2.42 0.28
C THR A 39 1.42 -3.86 0.12
N ALA A 40 1.60 -4.60 1.21
CA ALA A 40 2.02 -6.01 1.17
C ALA A 40 0.94 -6.91 0.56
N ASP A 41 -0.32 -6.74 0.94
CA ASP A 41 -1.45 -7.50 0.42
C ASP A 41 -1.62 -7.28 -1.08
N LEU A 42 -1.57 -6.02 -1.50
CA LEU A 42 -1.66 -5.64 -2.92
C LEU A 42 -0.52 -6.21 -3.76
N ARG A 43 0.72 -6.21 -3.24
CA ARG A 43 1.86 -6.86 -3.91
C ARG A 43 1.68 -8.37 -4.02
N SER A 44 1.12 -9.00 -2.99
CA SER A 44 0.87 -10.43 -2.99
C SER A 44 -0.22 -10.81 -3.99
N ALA A 45 -1.31 -10.04 -4.06
CA ALA A 45 -2.36 -10.20 -5.06
C ALA A 45 -1.83 -10.01 -6.48
N ALA A 46 -1.00 -8.98 -6.70
CA ALA A 46 -0.30 -8.75 -7.97
C ALA A 46 0.55 -9.95 -8.40
N ALA A 47 1.34 -10.51 -7.47
CA ALA A 47 2.16 -11.67 -7.73
C ALA A 47 1.32 -12.90 -8.09
N LEU A 48 0.21 -13.14 -7.37
CA LEU A 48 -0.71 -14.24 -7.66
C LEU A 48 -1.34 -14.11 -9.05
N VAL A 49 -1.83 -12.92 -9.42
CA VAL A 49 -2.39 -12.70 -10.77
C VAL A 49 -1.34 -12.96 -11.85
N ALA A 50 -0.11 -12.51 -11.64
CA ALA A 50 0.97 -12.71 -12.58
C ALA A 50 1.39 -14.19 -12.73
N THR A 51 1.32 -15.00 -11.65
CA THR A 51 1.59 -16.43 -11.74
C THR A 51 0.46 -17.17 -12.44
N THR A 52 -0.81 -16.83 -12.18
CA THR A 52 -1.95 -17.42 -12.88
C THR A 52 -1.92 -17.16 -14.39
N GLN A 53 -1.54 -15.94 -14.82
CA GLN A 53 -1.43 -15.58 -16.24
C GLN A 53 -0.31 -16.31 -17.00
N LYS A 54 0.72 -16.81 -16.30
CA LYS A 54 1.82 -17.58 -16.92
C LYS A 54 1.52 -19.09 -17.03
N GLY A 55 0.52 -19.58 -16.30
CA GLY A 55 0.11 -20.99 -16.30
C GLY A 55 -1.00 -21.34 -17.30
N THR A 56 -1.52 -20.34 -18.02
CA THR A 56 -2.48 -20.44 -19.14
C THR A 56 -1.78 -20.11 -20.44
#